data_AF-W9QHF5-F1
#
_entry.id   AF-W9QHF5-F1
#
_cell.length_a   1.000
_cell.length_b   1.000
_cell.length_c   1.000
_cell.angle_alpha   90.00
_cell.angle_beta   90.00
_cell.angle_gamma   90.00
#
_symmetry.space_group_name_H-M   'P 1'
#
loop_
_entity.id
_entity.type
_entity.pdbx_description
1 polymer ?
#
loop_
_entity_poly.entity_id
_entity_poly.type
_entity_poly.pdbx_seq_one_letter_code
_entity_poly.pdbx_strand_id
1 'polypeptide(L)'
;MRQAGIYSGIRFGGGSGAHSLPLARIKKIMKRSSSSGEEVKMISGDAPVVLAKACELFINELTRKSWTMTLQGKRRIVHKNDVASAVVSTDLFDFLEGLVSDCCDHCVPAGDDDHQIIINNAPVEGETVLES
;
A
#
# COMPACT_ATOMS: atom_id res chain seq x y z
N MET A 1 14.94 2.78 -44.20
CA MET A 1 13.63 2.46 -43.61
C MET A 1 13.73 1.11 -42.90
N ARG A 2 13.60 1.07 -41.57
CA ARG A 2 13.61 -0.19 -40.81
C ARG A 2 12.20 -0.80 -40.90
N GLN A 3 12.08 -1.96 -41.53
CA GLN A 3 10.85 -2.73 -41.53
C GLN A 3 10.54 -3.20 -40.10
N ALA A 4 9.28 -3.07 -39.67
CA ALA A 4 8.81 -3.70 -38.44
C ALA A 4 8.61 -5.20 -38.69
N GLY A 5 9.39 -6.04 -38.00
CA GLY A 5 9.28 -7.49 -38.06
C GLY A 5 8.09 -8.04 -37.26
N ILE A 6 7.90 -9.36 -37.37
CA ILE A 6 6.80 -10.23 -36.88
C ILE A 6 6.48 -10.10 -35.35
N TYR A 7 7.23 -9.30 -34.60
CA TYR A 7 6.94 -8.97 -33.20
C TYR A 7 5.95 -7.80 -33.03
N SER A 8 5.28 -7.36 -34.10
CA SER A 8 4.18 -6.37 -34.03
C SER A 8 2.86 -6.93 -33.43
N GLY A 9 2.83 -8.19 -33.00
CA GLY A 9 1.63 -8.91 -32.56
C GLY A 9 1.45 -9.09 -31.05
N ILE A 10 2.49 -8.96 -30.23
CA ILE A 10 2.31 -8.93 -28.77
C ILE A 10 1.98 -7.48 -28.39
N ARG A 11 0.73 -7.10 -28.63
CA ARG A 11 0.14 -5.97 -27.93
C ARG A 11 -0.14 -6.43 -26.50
N PHE A 12 0.71 -6.06 -25.55
CA PHE A 12 0.33 -5.95 -24.14
C PHE A 12 -0.64 -4.77 -23.90
N GLY A 13 -1.56 -4.54 -24.83
CA GLY A 13 -2.48 -3.42 -24.83
C GLY A 13 -3.81 -3.87 -25.39
N GLY A 14 -4.75 -4.18 -24.50
CA GLY A 14 -6.11 -4.55 -24.89
C GLY A 14 -6.87 -5.39 -23.88
N GLY A 15 -6.75 -5.09 -22.60
CA GLY A 15 -7.56 -5.71 -21.57
C GLY A 15 -7.21 -5.08 -20.23
N SER A 16 -8.21 -4.54 -19.56
CA SER A 16 -8.18 -4.28 -18.12
C SER A 16 -7.93 -5.60 -17.38
N GLY A 17 -6.71 -6.12 -17.41
CA GLY A 17 -6.22 -7.06 -16.41
C GLY A 17 -6.14 -6.27 -15.12
N ALA A 18 -7.19 -6.38 -14.32
CA ALA A 18 -7.59 -5.42 -13.29
C ALA A 18 -6.58 -5.33 -12.15
N HIS A 19 -5.53 -4.51 -12.30
CA HIS A 19 -4.76 -4.04 -11.16
C HIS A 19 -5.61 -3.02 -10.40
N SER A 20 -5.80 -3.22 -9.10
CA SER A 20 -6.55 -2.31 -8.22
C SER A 20 -5.93 -0.91 -8.14
N LEU A 21 -4.67 -0.75 -8.55
CA LEU A 21 -3.90 0.48 -8.48
C LEU A 21 -3.51 0.98 -9.88
N PRO A 22 -3.62 2.30 -10.14
CA PRO A 22 -3.33 2.87 -11.46
C PRO A 22 -1.84 2.86 -11.79
N LEU A 23 -1.44 2.08 -12.80
CA LEU A 23 -0.04 1.92 -13.24
C LEU A 23 0.67 3.25 -13.54
N ALA A 24 -0.05 4.22 -14.11
CA ALA A 24 0.50 5.55 -14.40
C ALA A 24 0.94 6.29 -13.12
N ARG A 25 0.21 6.13 -12.00
CA ARG A 25 0.59 6.74 -10.72
C ARG A 25 1.77 6.03 -10.10
N ILE A 26 1.79 4.70 -10.15
CA ILE A 26 2.91 3.87 -9.67
C ILE A 26 4.19 4.30 -10.38
N LYS A 27 4.18 4.38 -11.72
CA LYS A 27 5.33 4.84 -12.51
C LYS A 27 5.80 6.25 -12.12
N LYS A 28 4.87 7.16 -11.81
CA LYS A 28 5.19 8.53 -11.39
C LYS A 28 5.86 8.58 -10.02
N ILE A 29 5.46 7.72 -9.08
CA ILE A 29 6.09 7.61 -7.75
C ILE A 29 7.50 7.03 -7.90
N MET A 30 7.65 5.94 -8.66
CA MET A 30 8.96 5.31 -8.94
C MET A 30 9.97 6.29 -9.56
N LYS A 31 9.51 7.26 -10.35
CA LYS A 31 10.34 8.28 -11.00
C LYS A 31 10.82 9.37 -10.02
N ARG A 32 10.03 9.65 -8.99
CA ARG A 32 10.28 10.72 -7.99
C ARG A 32 11.10 10.27 -6.79
N SER A 33 11.16 8.97 -6.53
CA SER A 33 11.79 8.40 -5.32
C SER A 33 13.32 8.42 -5.32
N SER A 34 13.99 8.98 -6.33
CA SER A 34 15.44 9.19 -6.30
C SER A 34 15.81 10.33 -5.34
N SER A 35 16.15 10.00 -4.10
CA SER A 35 16.63 10.95 -3.09
C SER A 35 18.01 11.54 -3.43
N SER A 36 18.79 10.91 -4.31
CA SER A 36 20.16 11.30 -4.67
C SER A 36 20.26 12.34 -5.80
N GLY A 37 19.16 12.98 -6.20
CA GLY A 37 19.15 14.01 -7.24
C GLY A 37 19.28 13.49 -8.68
N GLU A 38 19.50 12.19 -8.88
CA GLU A 38 19.53 11.56 -10.20
C GLU A 38 18.14 11.04 -10.59
N GLU A 39 17.50 11.71 -11.54
CA GLU A 39 16.17 11.33 -12.02
C GLU A 39 16.20 9.95 -12.70
N VAL A 40 15.34 9.01 -12.25
CA VAL A 40 15.26 7.64 -12.82
C VAL A 40 14.90 7.68 -14.30
N LYS A 41 15.85 7.73 -15.23
CA LYS A 41 15.58 8.04 -16.65
C LYS A 41 14.54 7.12 -17.30
N MET A 42 14.64 5.81 -17.11
CA MET A 42 13.75 4.80 -17.69
C MET A 42 13.28 3.81 -16.62
N ILE A 43 12.05 3.32 -16.78
CA ILE A 43 11.45 2.29 -15.94
C ILE A 43 10.95 1.20 -16.90
N SER A 44 11.31 -0.06 -16.62
CA SER A 44 10.83 -1.21 -17.41
C SER A 44 9.30 -1.32 -17.39
N GLY A 45 8.70 -1.84 -18.46
CA GLY A 45 7.25 -2.03 -18.56
C GLY A 45 6.69 -2.95 -17.47
N ASP A 46 7.46 -3.94 -17.03
CA ASP A 46 7.02 -4.96 -16.09
C ASP A 46 7.07 -4.49 -14.63
N ALA A 47 7.93 -3.51 -14.32
CA ALA A 47 8.15 -3.08 -12.94
C ALA A 47 6.90 -2.45 -12.30
N PRO A 48 6.16 -1.52 -12.96
CA PRO A 48 4.88 -1.02 -12.44
C PRO A 48 3.81 -2.11 -12.27
N VAL A 49 3.82 -3.14 -13.12
CA VAL A 49 2.86 -4.25 -13.08
C VAL A 49 3.08 -5.11 -11.83
N VAL A 50 4.32 -5.51 -11.58
CA VAL A 50 4.69 -6.28 -10.38
C VAL A 50 4.45 -5.45 -9.12
N LEU A 51 4.86 -4.18 -9.13
CA LEU A 51 4.68 -3.29 -7.99
C LEU A 51 3.20 -3.06 -7.66
N ALA A 52 2.31 -2.99 -8.65
CA ALA A 52 0.88 -2.89 -8.41
C ALA A 52 0.36 -4.07 -7.58
N LYS A 53 0.77 -5.30 -7.91
CA LYS A 53 0.36 -6.49 -7.16
C LYS A 53 1.02 -6.56 -5.78
N ALA A 54 2.30 -6.20 -5.68
CA ALA A 54 3.00 -6.14 -4.41
C ALA A 54 2.34 -5.13 -3.45
N CYS A 55 1.98 -3.94 -3.94
CA CYS A 55 1.29 -2.93 -3.14
C CYS A 55 -0.10 -3.41 -2.67
N GLU A 56 -0.84 -4.16 -3.49
CA GLU A 56 -2.12 -4.75 -3.09
C GLU A 56 -1.94 -5.72 -1.90
N LEU A 57 -0.96 -6.62 -2.00
CA LEU A 57 -0.64 -7.56 -0.91
C LEU A 57 -0.13 -6.83 0.34
N PHE A 58 0.70 -5.81 0.15
CA PHE A 58 1.24 -5.00 1.23
C PHE A 58 0.15 -4.25 2.01
N ILE A 59 -0.80 -3.62 1.32
CA ILE A 59 -1.92 -2.92 1.97
C ILE A 59 -2.77 -3.90 2.77
N ASN A 60 -3.07 -5.08 2.21
CA ASN A 60 -3.84 -6.11 2.92
C ASN A 60 -3.14 -6.61 4.19
N GLU A 61 -1.83 -6.87 4.10
CA GLU A 61 -1.05 -7.38 5.24
C GLU A 61 -0.91 -6.33 6.34
N LEU A 62 -0.58 -5.08 5.98
CA LEU A 62 -0.52 -3.97 6.94
C LEU A 62 -1.87 -3.77 7.62
N THR A 63 -2.97 -3.75 6.85
CA THR A 63 -4.32 -3.59 7.39
C THR A 63 -4.68 -4.71 8.36
N ARG A 64 -4.34 -5.98 8.06
CA ARG A 64 -4.60 -7.13 8.92
C ARG A 64 -3.84 -7.04 10.25
N LYS A 65 -2.57 -6.63 10.19
CA LYS A 65 -1.74 -6.42 11.39
C LYS A 65 -2.27 -5.27 12.25
N SER A 66 -2.62 -4.14 11.64
CA SER A 66 -3.26 -3.02 12.34
C SER A 66 -4.60 -3.40 12.96
N TRP A 67 -5.41 -4.20 12.26
CA TRP A 67 -6.69 -4.69 12.78
C TRP A 67 -6.51 -5.55 14.03
N THR A 68 -5.46 -6.37 14.09
CA THR A 68 -5.14 -7.14 15.30
C THR A 68 -4.91 -6.24 16.51
N MET A 69 -4.23 -5.10 16.32
CA MET A 69 -4.01 -4.09 17.39
C MET A 69 -5.32 -3.40 17.79
N THR A 70 -6.17 -3.09 16.82
CA THR A 70 -7.51 -2.54 17.08
C THR A 70 -8.38 -3.49 17.93
N LEU A 71 -8.35 -4.79 17.61
CA LEU A 71 -9.09 -5.82 18.35
C LEU A 71 -8.55 -6.01 19.78
N GLN A 72 -7.24 -5.94 19.98
CA GLN A 72 -6.64 -5.95 21.34
C GLN A 72 -7.14 -4.75 22.16
N GLY A 73 -7.34 -3.60 21.51
CA GLY A 73 -7.97 -2.42 22.10
C GLY A 73 -9.48 -2.52 22.29
N LYS A 74 -10.13 -3.65 21.97
CA LYS A 74 -11.58 -3.87 21.98
C LYS A 74 -12.36 -2.85 21.15
N ARG A 75 -11.71 -2.28 20.13
CA ARG A 75 -12.29 -1.31 19.19
C ARG A 75 -12.67 -2.01 17.89
N ARG A 76 -13.50 -1.35 17.09
CA ARG A 76 -13.93 -1.84 15.75
C ARG A 76 -13.57 -0.86 14.62
N ILE A 77 -12.81 0.17 14.94
CA ILE A 77 -12.36 1.22 14.03
C ILE A 77 -10.83 1.27 14.14
N VAL A 78 -10.14 1.18 13.00
CA VAL A 78 -8.67 1.25 12.95
C VAL A 78 -8.23 2.70 13.09
N HIS A 79 -7.37 2.97 14.07
CA HIS A 79 -6.81 4.29 14.31
C HIS A 79 -5.36 4.36 13.80
N LYS A 80 -4.85 5.58 13.58
CA LYS A 80 -3.44 5.82 13.21
C LYS A 80 -2.47 5.16 14.20
N ASN A 81 -2.80 5.17 15.49
CA ASN A 81 -1.99 4.51 16.53
C ASN A 81 -1.92 2.99 16.36
N ASP A 82 -2.99 2.35 15.87
CA ASP A 82 -2.99 0.90 15.61
C ASP A 82 -2.03 0.55 14.45
N VAL A 83 -1.95 1.44 13.45
CA VAL A 83 -0.98 1.31 12.35
C VAL A 83 0.45 1.50 12.87
N ALA A 84 0.68 2.52 13.70
CA ALA A 84 1.98 2.75 14.33
C ALA A 84 2.46 1.55 15.15
N SER A 85 1.59 1.01 16.01
CA SER A 85 1.91 -0.18 16.80
C SER A 85 2.13 -1.42 15.92
N ALA A 86 1.39 -1.58 14.83
CA ALA A 86 1.59 -2.68 13.89
C ALA A 86 2.93 -2.59 13.13
N VAL A 87 3.38 -1.37 12.81
CA VAL A 87 4.68 -1.12 12.19
C VAL A 87 5.81 -1.44 13.17
N VAL A 88 5.78 -0.88 14.38
CA VAL A 88 6.83 -1.10 15.40
C VAL A 88 6.92 -2.57 15.85
N SER A 89 5.81 -3.31 15.80
CA SER A 89 5.80 -4.73 16.16
C SER A 89 6.24 -5.68 15.05
N THR A 90 6.49 -5.19 13.83
CA THR A 90 6.84 -6.03 12.68
C THR A 90 8.13 -5.54 12.03
N ASP A 91 9.23 -6.25 12.23
CA ASP A 91 10.57 -5.93 11.69
C ASP A 91 10.59 -5.70 10.16
N LEU A 92 9.69 -6.36 9.42
CA LEU A 92 9.57 -6.17 7.96
C LEU A 92 9.14 -4.73 7.59
N PHE A 93 8.52 -4.00 8.51
CA PHE A 93 7.99 -2.67 8.32
C PHE A 93 8.89 -1.54 8.84
N ASP A 94 10.13 -1.83 9.25
CA ASP A 94 11.10 -0.84 9.76
C ASP A 94 11.30 0.35 8.82
N PHE A 95 11.18 0.14 7.50
CA PHE A 95 11.26 1.22 6.50
C PHE A 95 10.16 2.29 6.63
N LEU A 96 9.13 2.05 7.45
CA LEU A 96 8.03 2.97 7.73
C LEU A 96 8.17 3.68 9.08
N GLU A 97 9.08 3.29 9.95
CA GLU A 97 9.15 3.78 11.34
C GLU A 97 9.27 5.31 11.40
N GLY A 98 10.16 5.90 10.58
CA GLY A 98 10.30 7.35 10.47
C GLY A 98 9.04 8.04 9.96
N LEU A 99 8.36 7.46 8.96
CA LEU A 99 7.15 8.04 8.38
C LEU A 99 5.96 8.08 9.35
N VAL A 100 5.85 7.06 10.20
CA VAL A 100 4.74 6.97 11.17
C VAL A 100 5.02 7.77 12.45
N SER A 101 6.30 7.98 12.76
CA SER A 101 6.74 8.80 13.90
C SER A 101 6.66 10.30 13.60
N ASP A 102 7.06 10.74 12.40
CA ASP A 102 7.18 12.17 12.05
C ASP A 102 5.85 12.94 12.01
N CYS A 103 4.70 12.25 12.11
CA CYS A 103 3.41 12.92 12.20
C CYS A 103 3.12 13.56 13.57
N CYS A 104 4.12 13.63 14.48
CA CYS A 104 4.06 14.47 15.69
C CYS A 104 4.92 15.76 15.65
N ASP A 105 5.77 16.01 14.64
CA ASP A 105 6.73 17.13 14.68
C ASP A 105 6.51 18.27 13.65
N HIS A 106 5.25 18.52 13.28
CA HIS A 106 4.85 19.84 12.79
C HIS A 106 3.49 20.25 13.38
N CYS A 107 3.56 20.97 14.51
CA CYS A 107 2.56 21.84 15.12
C CYS A 107 1.10 21.69 14.65
N VAL A 108 0.30 20.89 15.37
CA VAL A 108 -1.16 21.13 15.46
C VAL A 108 -1.47 21.43 16.92
N PRO A 109 -1.82 22.69 17.28
CA PRO A 109 -2.32 22.99 18.61
C PRO A 109 -3.64 22.25 18.81
N ALA A 110 -3.86 21.79 20.05
CA ALA A 110 -5.02 21.03 20.49
C ALA A 110 -6.34 21.48 19.84
N GLY A 111 -6.90 20.61 19.02
CA GLY A 111 -8.21 20.76 18.41
C GLY A 111 -8.61 19.41 17.83
N ASP A 112 -9.61 18.80 18.45
CA ASP A 112 -10.24 17.54 18.06
C ASP A 112 -10.54 17.45 16.55
N ASP A 113 -9.79 16.65 15.81
CA ASP A 113 -10.20 16.14 14.50
C ASP A 113 -9.57 14.75 14.29
N ASP A 114 -10.16 13.74 14.96
CA ASP A 114 -9.96 12.33 14.64
C ASP A 114 -10.43 12.06 13.21
N HIS A 115 -9.52 12.18 12.24
CA HIS A 115 -9.74 11.63 10.90
C HIS A 115 -9.74 10.10 10.96
N GLN A 116 -10.89 9.54 11.33
CA GLN A 116 -11.16 8.11 11.29
C GLN A 116 -11.07 7.63 9.84
N ILE A 117 -10.15 6.70 9.56
CA ILE A 117 -10.22 5.92 8.33
C ILE A 117 -11.29 4.87 8.57
N ILE A 118 -12.52 5.15 8.11
CA ILE A 118 -13.59 4.16 8.08
C ILE A 118 -13.20 3.12 7.03
N ILE A 119 -12.48 2.08 7.43
CA ILE A 119 -12.37 0.87 6.63
C ILE A 119 -13.72 0.17 6.76
N ASN A 120 -14.62 0.43 5.81
CA ASN A 120 -15.86 -0.32 5.66
C ASN A 120 -15.49 -1.78 5.38
N ASN A 121 -15.44 -2.59 6.41
CA ASN A 121 -15.42 -4.03 6.27
C ASN A 121 -16.87 -4.50 6.11
N ALA A 122 -17.21 -4.98 4.91
CA ALA A 122 -18.37 -5.86 4.75
C ALA A 122 -18.15 -7.11 5.62
N PRO A 123 -19.21 -7.74 6.15
CA PRO A 123 -19.07 -8.86 7.08
C PRO A 123 -18.53 -10.07 6.33
N VAL A 124 -17.39 -10.60 6.77
CA VAL A 124 -17.05 -12.01 6.51
C VAL A 124 -17.83 -12.84 7.52
N GLU A 125 -19.04 -13.23 7.14
CA GLU A 125 -19.71 -14.37 7.77
C GLU A 125 -18.83 -15.61 7.59
N GLY A 126 -18.54 -16.29 8.69
CA GLY A 126 -17.68 -17.47 8.66
C GLY A 126 -17.04 -17.77 10.01
N GLU A 127 -17.87 -17.87 11.05
CA GLU A 127 -17.54 -18.75 12.16
C GLU A 127 -17.35 -20.17 11.59
N THR A 128 -16.14 -20.72 11.72
CA THR A 128 -16.02 -22.14 12.06
C THR A 128 -15.02 -22.24 13.19
N VAL A 129 -15.57 -22.18 14.40
CA VAL A 129 -15.04 -22.93 15.55
C VAL A 129 -14.84 -24.37 15.08
N LEU A 130 -13.60 -24.86 15.12
CA LEU A 130 -13.32 -26.28 15.22
C LEU A 130 -12.17 -26.45 16.22
N GLU A 131 -12.57 -26.39 17.49
CA GLU A 131 -11.89 -27.13 18.55
C GLU A 131 -12.48 -28.56 18.51
N SER A 132 -11.64 -29.55 18.19
CA SER A 132 -11.75 -30.97 18.55
C SER A 132 -10.43 -31.67 18.20
#